data_AF-A0AAE1B9U4-F1
#
_entry.id   AF-A0AAE1B9U4-F1
#
_cell.length_a   1.000
_cell.length_b   1.000
_cell.length_c   1.000
_cell.angle_alpha   90.00
_cell.angle_beta   90.00
_cell.angle_gamma   90.00
#
_symmetry.space_group_name_H-M   'P 1'
#
loop_
_entity.id
_entity.type
_entity.pdbx_description
1 polymer ?
#
loop_
_entity_poly.entity_id
_entity_poly.type
_entity_poly.pdbx_seq_one_letter_code
_entity_poly.pdbx_strand_id
1 'polypeptide(L)'
;MKDRARIRIAVEPMYERMNVCDALTSQTFKDQERIIAQGDKADCMYFVEEGQVRVAMINKADPKATTEKEISRVGPGGFFGELALVTRKPRAASVYAIGPTKCAILDVHAFERLMGPCMDIMKRNIDNYESQLTAIFGGKTNISDLR
;
A
#
# COMPACT_ATOMS: atom_id res chain seq x y z
N MET A 1 -4.85 8.94 26.61
CA MET A 1 -4.72 7.47 26.43
C MET A 1 -6.02 6.90 25.87
N LYS A 2 -6.41 7.31 24.65
CA LYS A 2 -7.63 6.87 23.95
C LYS A 2 -7.60 7.47 22.54
N ASP A 3 -7.12 6.70 21.58
CA ASP A 3 -7.74 6.52 20.26
C ASP A 3 -6.92 5.51 19.49
N ARG A 4 -7.25 4.23 19.71
CA ARG A 4 -6.82 3.16 18.82
C ARG A 4 -7.63 3.34 17.54
N ALA A 5 -6.97 3.90 16.54
CA ALA A 5 -7.49 4.03 15.18
C ALA A 5 -8.19 2.72 14.79
N ARG A 6 -9.42 2.84 14.30
CA ARG A 6 -10.31 1.72 14.00
C ARG A 6 -9.76 0.90 12.84
N ILE A 7 -8.86 -0.04 13.14
CA ILE A 7 -8.52 -1.18 12.27
C ILE A 7 -9.74 -2.11 12.27
N ARG A 8 -10.76 -1.72 11.51
CA ARG A 8 -12.03 -2.45 11.35
C ARG A 8 -12.06 -3.28 10.06
N ILE A 9 -10.89 -3.51 9.46
CA ILE A 9 -10.74 -4.11 8.14
C ILE A 9 -10.14 -5.51 8.32
N ALA A 10 -10.99 -6.52 8.11
CA ALA A 10 -10.67 -7.87 7.63
C ALA A 10 -9.94 -8.89 8.54
N VAL A 11 -9.60 -8.56 9.79
CA VAL A 11 -8.90 -9.51 10.67
C VAL A 11 -9.83 -10.04 11.77
N GLU A 12 -10.32 -11.26 11.64
CA GLU A 12 -11.08 -12.03 12.66
C GLU A 12 -10.37 -13.37 12.83
N PRO A 13 -9.95 -13.75 14.07
CA PRO A 13 -10.49 -13.32 15.37
C PRO A 13 -9.70 -12.21 16.11
N MET A 14 -10.20 -11.75 17.26
CA MET A 14 -9.65 -10.60 18.01
C MET A 14 -8.17 -10.69 18.45
N TYR A 15 -7.62 -11.90 18.61
CA TYR A 15 -6.21 -12.09 18.99
C TYR A 15 -5.25 -11.79 17.84
N GLU A 16 -5.65 -12.10 16.60
CA GLU A 16 -4.88 -11.78 15.39
C GLU A 16 -4.71 -10.27 15.24
N ARG A 17 -5.76 -9.50 15.58
CA ARG A 17 -5.69 -8.03 15.61
C ARG A 17 -4.68 -7.51 16.61
N MET A 18 -4.60 -8.12 17.80
CA MET A 18 -3.66 -7.67 18.84
C MET A 18 -2.22 -7.93 18.42
N ASN A 19 -1.95 -9.10 17.87
CA ASN A 19 -0.64 -9.47 17.35
C ASN A 19 -0.16 -8.50 16.26
N VAL A 20 -1.02 -8.15 15.30
CA VAL A 20 -0.69 -7.17 14.25
C VAL A 20 -0.42 -5.79 14.85
N CYS A 21 -1.24 -5.34 15.82
CA CYS A 21 -1.02 -4.05 16.48
C CYS A 21 0.36 -3.96 17.14
N ASP A 22 0.82 -5.03 17.78
CA ASP A 22 2.12 -5.05 18.48
C ASP A 22 3.31 -5.05 17.51
N ALA A 23 3.10 -5.42 16.24
CA ALA A 23 4.12 -5.39 15.20
C ALA A 23 4.17 -4.08 14.39
N LEU A 24 3.23 -3.16 14.63
CA LEU A 24 3.20 -1.88 13.93
C LEU A 24 4.24 -0.92 14.50
N THR A 25 4.98 -0.27 13.62
CA THR A 25 5.90 0.82 13.96
C THR A 25 5.41 2.12 13.35
N SER A 26 5.33 3.20 14.14
CA SER A 26 4.91 4.50 13.62
C SER A 26 6.09 5.27 13.02
N GLN A 27 5.88 5.89 11.86
CA GLN A 27 6.84 6.78 11.22
C GLN A 27 6.13 8.03 10.69
N THR A 28 6.80 9.18 10.78
CA THR A 28 6.34 10.46 10.23
C THR A 28 7.16 10.86 9.02
N PHE A 29 6.49 11.44 8.03
CA PHE A 29 7.05 11.91 6.77
C PHE A 29 6.72 13.39 6.59
N LYS A 30 7.67 14.15 6.04
CA LYS A 30 7.50 15.56 5.69
C LYS A 30 6.72 15.71 4.39
N ASP A 31 6.24 16.92 4.11
CA ASP A 31 5.60 17.21 2.82
C ASP A 31 6.52 16.84 1.64
N GLN A 32 5.94 16.24 0.61
CA GLN A 32 6.60 15.72 -0.60
C GLN A 32 7.64 14.62 -0.36
N GLU A 33 7.82 14.15 0.88
CA GLU A 33 8.75 13.06 1.17
C GLU A 33 8.27 11.78 0.50
N ARG A 34 9.20 11.10 -0.19
CA ARG A 34 8.92 9.84 -0.89
C ARG A 34 8.96 8.69 0.12
N ILE A 35 7.83 8.01 0.26
CA ILE A 35 7.64 6.88 1.17
C ILE A 35 7.98 5.56 0.46
N ILE A 36 7.55 5.43 -0.80
CA ILE A 36 7.81 4.26 -1.64
C ILE A 36 8.33 4.76 -2.99
N ALA A 37 9.34 4.09 -3.55
CA ALA A 37 9.73 4.28 -4.94
C ALA A 37 9.26 3.11 -5.81
N GLN A 38 8.73 3.43 -6.99
CA GLN A 38 8.38 2.43 -7.99
C GLN A 38 9.61 1.60 -8.39
N GLY A 39 9.44 0.28 -8.43
CA GLY A 39 10.48 -0.68 -8.78
C GLY A 39 11.34 -1.18 -7.61
N ASP A 40 11.18 -0.60 -6.41
CA ASP A 40 11.88 -1.09 -5.23
C ASP A 40 11.32 -2.45 -4.79
N LYS A 41 12.13 -3.18 -4.01
CA LYS A 41 11.65 -4.37 -3.30
C LYS A 41 10.60 -3.97 -2.27
N ALA A 42 9.65 -4.87 -2.03
CA ALA A 42 8.60 -4.65 -1.05
C ALA A 42 8.77 -5.56 0.15
N ASP A 43 8.90 -4.95 1.31
CA ASP A 43 9.17 -5.56 2.61
C ASP A 43 8.15 -5.15 3.68
N CYS A 44 7.33 -4.12 3.40
CA CYS A 44 6.34 -3.61 4.34
C CYS A 44 5.09 -3.05 3.64
N MET A 45 4.01 -2.86 4.41
CA MET A 45 2.85 -2.05 4.04
C MET A 45 2.63 -0.93 5.04
N TYR A 46 1.85 0.07 4.63
CA TYR A 46 1.66 1.32 5.38
C TYR A 46 0.18 1.59 5.59
N PHE A 47 -0.17 2.09 6.77
CA PHE A 47 -1.49 2.56 7.15
C PHE A 47 -1.39 4.04 7.49
N VAL A 48 -2.19 4.89 6.86
CA VAL A 48 -2.17 6.34 7.13
C VAL A 48 -2.91 6.59 8.44
N GLU A 49 -2.19 7.08 9.44
CA GLU A 49 -2.77 7.49 10.73
C GLU A 49 -3.24 8.95 10.67
N GLU A 50 -2.41 9.82 10.08
CA GLU A 50 -2.64 11.27 9.96
C GLU A 50 -2.05 11.77 8.63
N GLY A 51 -2.60 12.85 8.08
CA GLY A 51 -2.15 13.42 6.79
C GLY A 51 -2.71 12.68 5.57
N GLN A 52 -2.02 12.79 4.43
CA GLN A 52 -2.46 12.21 3.17
C GLN A 52 -1.25 11.84 2.31
N VAL A 53 -1.38 10.83 1.45
CA VAL A 53 -0.37 10.48 0.45
C VAL A 53 -0.94 10.53 -0.96
N ARG A 54 -0.08 10.78 -1.95
CA ARG A 54 -0.38 10.55 -3.39
C ARG A 54 0.39 9.33 -3.89
N VAL A 55 -0.28 8.52 -4.68
CA VAL A 55 0.29 7.38 -5.40
C VAL A 55 0.52 7.81 -6.84
N ALA A 56 1.72 7.61 -7.37
CA ALA A 56 2.08 8.02 -8.72
C ALA A 56 2.97 7.00 -9.41
N MET A 57 2.86 6.87 -10.73
CA MET A 57 3.57 5.85 -11.50
C MET A 57 4.06 6.40 -12.83
N ILE A 58 5.24 5.94 -13.25
CA ILE A 58 5.71 6.04 -14.64
C ILE A 58 5.31 4.75 -15.36
N ASN A 59 4.60 4.87 -16.48
CA ASN A 59 4.27 3.72 -17.31
C ASN A 59 5.50 3.26 -18.11
N LYS A 60 6.25 2.28 -17.60
CA LYS A 60 7.45 1.76 -18.28
C LYS A 60 7.17 1.08 -19.63
N ALA A 61 5.92 0.71 -19.91
CA ALA A 61 5.53 0.14 -21.20
C ALA A 61 5.38 1.21 -22.31
N ASP A 62 5.28 2.49 -21.94
CA ASP A 62 5.31 3.61 -22.88
C ASP A 62 6.73 4.18 -22.94
N PRO A 63 7.50 3.99 -24.03
CA PRO A 63 8.86 4.50 -24.16
C PRO A 63 8.97 6.03 -24.07
N LYS A 64 7.86 6.76 -24.22
CA LYS A 64 7.80 8.22 -24.11
C LYS A 64 7.43 8.70 -22.72
N ALA A 65 7.02 7.82 -21.81
CA ALA A 65 6.66 8.19 -20.45
C ALA A 65 7.91 8.52 -19.63
N THR A 66 8.12 9.81 -19.42
CA THR A 66 9.25 10.35 -18.65
C THR A 66 8.82 10.96 -17.31
N THR A 67 7.52 11.10 -17.09
CA THR A 67 6.94 11.74 -15.90
C THR A 67 6.00 10.80 -15.17
N GLU A 68 5.99 10.92 -13.84
CA GLU A 68 5.01 10.22 -13.01
C GLU A 68 3.62 10.83 -13.22
N LYS A 69 2.61 9.96 -13.35
CA LYS A 69 1.20 10.35 -13.31
C LYS A 69 0.61 9.96 -11.97
N GLU A 70 -0.10 10.88 -11.32
CA GLU A 70 -0.86 10.59 -10.11
C GLU A 70 -2.01 9.62 -10.44
N ILE A 71 -2.10 8.54 -9.68
CA ILE A 71 -3.11 7.48 -9.83
C ILE A 71 -4.21 7.65 -8.79
N SER A 72 -3.82 7.98 -7.55
CA SER A 72 -4.74 8.00 -6.42
C SER A 72 -4.18 8.81 -5.25
N ARG A 73 -5.05 9.14 -4.29
CA ARG A 73 -4.70 9.70 -2.99
C ARG A 73 -5.29 8.87 -1.88
N VAL A 74 -4.54 8.71 -0.78
CA VAL A 74 -4.95 7.93 0.38
C VAL A 74 -4.84 8.79 1.63
N GLY A 75 -5.95 8.94 2.35
CA GLY A 75 -6.02 9.69 3.61
C GLY A 75 -6.09 8.79 4.84
N PRO A 76 -6.35 9.36 6.04
CA PRO A 76 -6.36 8.63 7.30
C PRO A 76 -7.33 7.45 7.31
N GLY A 77 -6.89 6.31 7.86
CA GLY A 77 -7.62 5.04 7.84
C GLY A 77 -7.47 4.23 6.56
N GLY A 78 -6.88 4.81 5.51
CA GLY A 78 -6.47 4.09 4.31
C GLY A 78 -5.09 3.42 4.48
N PHE A 79 -4.76 2.53 3.55
CA PHE A 79 -3.47 1.83 3.50
C PHE A 79 -2.94 1.75 2.07
N PHE A 80 -1.65 1.49 1.94
CA PHE A 80 -0.98 1.35 0.64
C PHE A 80 0.26 0.43 0.73
N GLY A 81 0.73 -0.01 -0.44
CA GLY A 81 1.92 -0.85 -0.57
C GLY A 81 1.64 -2.35 -0.49
N GLU A 82 0.38 -2.76 -0.38
CA GLU A 82 -0.09 -4.14 -0.31
C GLU A 82 0.19 -4.93 -1.59
N LEU A 83 0.09 -4.28 -2.76
CA LEU A 83 0.10 -5.00 -4.05
C LEU A 83 1.41 -5.77 -4.28
N ALA A 84 2.54 -5.19 -3.93
CA ALA A 84 3.84 -5.82 -4.11
C ALA A 84 4.03 -7.03 -3.18
N LEU A 85 3.35 -7.01 -2.02
CA LEU A 85 3.34 -8.12 -1.07
C LEU A 85 2.50 -9.27 -1.60
N VAL A 86 1.34 -8.94 -2.16
CA VAL A 86 0.42 -9.92 -2.74
C VAL A 86 1.01 -10.55 -4.00
N THR A 87 1.63 -9.75 -4.86
CA THR A 87 2.11 -10.23 -6.16
C THR A 87 3.52 -10.80 -6.10
N ARG A 88 4.26 -10.58 -5.00
CA ARG A 88 5.70 -10.87 -4.85
C ARG A 88 6.54 -10.22 -5.97
N LYS A 89 6.14 -9.03 -6.39
CA LYS A 89 6.77 -8.24 -7.45
C LYS A 89 7.31 -6.93 -6.88
N PRO A 90 8.20 -6.23 -7.60
CA PRO A 90 8.62 -4.88 -7.21
C PRO A 90 7.44 -3.91 -7.07
N ARG A 91 7.63 -2.82 -6.32
CA ARG A 91 6.62 -1.78 -6.11
C ARG A 91 6.09 -1.26 -7.44
N ALA A 92 4.78 -1.36 -7.66
CA ALA A 92 4.16 -0.94 -8.91
C ALA A 92 4.17 0.59 -9.11
N ALA A 93 4.12 1.36 -8.01
CA ALA A 93 4.04 2.81 -8.02
C ALA A 93 4.89 3.42 -6.91
N SER A 94 5.25 4.68 -7.07
CA SER A 94 5.82 5.53 -6.04
C SER A 94 4.71 6.11 -5.15
N VAL A 95 5.03 6.41 -3.90
CA VAL A 95 4.11 7.06 -2.96
C VAL A 95 4.81 8.21 -2.27
N TYR A 96 4.13 9.35 -2.17
CA TYR A 96 4.66 10.58 -1.59
C TYR A 96 3.68 11.16 -0.57
N ALA A 97 4.20 11.70 0.52
CA ALA A 97 3.41 12.46 1.48
C ALA A 97 2.89 13.77 0.88
N ILE A 98 1.67 14.16 1.29
CA ILE A 98 1.04 15.45 0.99
C ILE A 98 0.85 16.16 2.33
N GLY A 99 1.73 17.11 2.62
CA GLY A 99 1.87 17.68 3.96
C GLY A 99 2.49 16.70 4.97
N PRO A 100 2.62 17.11 6.24
CA PRO A 100 3.03 16.23 7.33
C PRO A 100 2.12 15.00 7.40
N THR A 101 2.70 13.81 7.30
CA THR A 101 1.96 12.55 7.23
C THR A 101 2.53 11.55 8.22
N LYS A 102 1.66 10.85 8.95
CA LYS A 102 2.05 9.81 9.90
C LYS A 102 1.48 8.48 9.44
N CYS A 103 2.34 7.46 9.37
CA CYS A 103 1.95 6.12 8.99
C CYS A 103 2.34 5.11 10.06
N ALA A 104 1.48 4.11 10.26
CA ALA A 104 1.88 2.85 10.88
C ALA A 104 2.42 1.91 9.81
N ILE A 105 3.56 1.27 10.08
CA ILE A 105 4.29 0.42 9.16
C ILE A 105 4.25 -1.01 9.68
N LEU A 106 3.90 -1.93 8.80
CA LEU A 106 3.88 -3.35 9.09
C LEU A 106 4.86 -4.08 8.19
N ASP A 107 5.90 -4.67 8.78
CA ASP A 107 6.83 -5.54 8.09
C ASP A 107 6.15 -6.85 7.66
N VAL A 108 6.45 -7.31 6.44
CA VAL A 108 5.83 -8.49 5.83
C VAL A 108 6.21 -9.75 6.55
N HIS A 109 7.45 -9.88 6.99
CA HIS A 109 7.87 -11.06 7.72
C HIS A 109 7.21 -11.09 9.10
N ALA A 110 7.02 -9.94 9.74
CA ALA A 110 6.19 -9.85 10.95
C ALA A 110 4.74 -10.24 10.66
N PHE A 111 4.16 -9.74 9.57
CA PHE A 111 2.80 -10.06 9.18
C PHE A 111 2.58 -11.56 8.88
N GLU A 112 3.41 -12.17 8.04
CA GLU A 112 3.33 -13.59 7.69
C GLU A 112 3.50 -14.50 8.92
N ARG A 113 4.39 -14.14 9.86
CA ARG A 113 4.56 -14.88 11.12
C ARG A 113 3.32 -14.81 12.02
N LEU A 114 2.66 -13.65 12.07
CA LEU A 114 1.57 -13.39 13.00
C LEU A 114 0.20 -13.85 12.46
N MET A 115 0.04 -13.85 11.13
CA MET A 115 -1.24 -14.01 10.45
C MET A 115 -1.32 -15.22 9.52
N GLY A 116 -0.24 -16.00 9.41
CA GLY A 116 -0.13 -17.07 8.41
C GLY A 116 -0.10 -16.52 6.97
N PRO A 117 -0.41 -17.33 5.95
CA PRO A 117 -0.51 -16.89 4.56
C PRO A 117 -1.75 -16.00 4.35
N CYS A 118 -1.69 -14.77 4.86
CA CYS A 118 -2.76 -13.78 4.90
C CYS A 118 -3.16 -13.20 3.51
N MET A 119 -2.61 -13.81 2.46
CA MET A 119 -2.88 -13.51 1.06
C MET A 119 -4.37 -13.57 0.71
N ASP A 120 -5.13 -14.47 1.33
CA ASP A 120 -6.53 -14.68 0.98
C ASP A 120 -7.49 -13.69 1.65
N ILE A 121 -7.06 -13.03 2.72
CA ILE A 121 -7.82 -11.96 3.37
C ILE A 121 -7.63 -10.64 2.61
N MET A 122 -6.39 -10.33 2.20
CA MET A 122 -6.08 -9.11 1.43
C MET A 122 -6.69 -9.11 0.03
N LYS A 123 -6.76 -10.27 -0.65
CA LYS A 123 -7.35 -10.42 -1.98
C LYS A 123 -8.80 -9.96 -2.09
N ARG A 124 -9.58 -10.02 -1.01
CA ARG A 124 -11.01 -9.65 -1.02
C ARG A 124 -11.27 -8.15 -1.28
N ASN A 125 -10.24 -7.30 -1.17
CA ASN A 125 -10.35 -5.86 -1.43
C ASN A 125 -9.60 -5.40 -2.71
N ILE A 126 -8.98 -6.31 -3.46
CA ILE A 126 -8.12 -5.99 -4.64
C ILE A 126 -8.92 -5.52 -5.85
N ASP A 127 -10.20 -5.91 -5.96
CA ASP A 127 -11.06 -5.58 -7.11
C ASP A 127 -11.12 -4.07 -7.40
N ASN A 128 -11.04 -3.24 -6.35
CA ASN A 128 -11.06 -1.79 -6.47
C ASN A 128 -9.76 -1.21 -7.06
N TYR A 129 -8.60 -1.81 -6.76
CA TYR A 129 -7.31 -1.33 -7.24
C TYR A 129 -7.07 -1.72 -8.70
N GLU A 130 -7.40 -2.97 -9.08
CA GLU A 130 -7.34 -3.40 -10.49
C GLU A 130 -8.29 -2.59 -11.38
N SER A 131 -9.47 -2.25 -10.87
CA SER A 131 -10.42 -1.38 -11.58
C SER A 131 -9.85 0.02 -11.82
N GLN A 132 -9.18 0.61 -10.84
CA GLN A 132 -8.53 1.93 -10.98
C GLN A 132 -7.36 1.90 -11.96
N LEU A 133 -6.50 0.88 -11.88
CA LEU A 133 -5.40 0.69 -12.83
C LEU A 133 -5.90 0.50 -14.26
N THR A 134 -6.97 -0.30 -14.43
CA THR A 134 -7.59 -0.53 -15.74
C THR A 134 -8.22 0.73 -16.32
N ALA A 135 -8.83 1.56 -15.47
CA ALA A 135 -9.44 2.83 -15.87
C ALA A 135 -8.40 3.89 -16.30
N ILE A 136 -7.23 3.92 -15.65
CA ILE A 136 -6.19 4.94 -15.91
C ILE A 136 -5.28 4.54 -17.08
N PHE A 137 -4.96 3.24 -17.23
CA PHE A 137 -3.99 2.76 -18.23
C PHE A 137 -4.62 1.93 -19.35
N GLY A 138 -5.95 1.78 -19.38
CA GLY A 138 -6.68 1.20 -20.51
C GLY A 138 -6.38 -0.27 -20.76
N GLY A 139 -7.02 -1.16 -20.00
CA GLY A 139 -7.22 -2.57 -20.38
C GLY A 139 -6.34 -3.61 -19.67
N LYS A 140 -6.93 -4.80 -19.46
CA LYS A 140 -6.35 -6.01 -18.83
C LYS A 140 -5.04 -6.52 -19.45
N THR A 141 -4.65 -5.99 -20.61
CA THR A 141 -3.41 -6.30 -21.33
C THR A 141 -2.15 -5.75 -20.65
N ASN A 142 -2.24 -4.73 -19.79
CA ASN A 142 -1.06 -4.19 -19.09
C ASN A 142 -0.74 -4.92 -17.77
N ILE A 143 -1.61 -5.84 -17.33
CA ILE A 143 -1.39 -6.67 -16.13
C ILE A 143 -0.65 -7.97 -16.48
N SER A 144 -0.74 -8.44 -17.72
CA SER A 144 -0.05 -9.66 -18.18
C SER A 144 1.48 -9.53 -18.25
N ASP A 145 2.01 -8.31 -18.33
CA ASP A 145 3.47 -8.05 -18.43
C ASP A 145 4.15 -7.93 -17.06
N LEU A 146 3.40 -8.11 -15.97
CA LEU A 146 3.96 -8.29 -14.65
C LEU A 146 4.42 -9.74 -14.40
N ARG A 147 4.31 -10.68 -15.36
CA ARG A 147 4.70 -12.09 -15.15
C ARG A 147 6.18 -12.30 -14.89
#